data_AF-A0A101XJB1-F1
#
_entry.id   AF-A0A101XJB1-F1
#
_cell.length_a   1.000
_cell.length_b   1.000
_cell.length_c   1.000
_cell.angle_alpha   90.00
_cell.angle_beta   90.00
_cell.angle_gamma   90.00
#
_symmetry.space_group_name_H-M   'P 1'
#
loop_
_entity.id
_entity.type
_entity.pdbx_description
1 polymer ?
#
loop_
_entity_poly.entity_id
_entity_poly.type
_entity_poly.pdbx_seq_one_letter_code
_entity_poly.pdbx_strand_id
1 'polypeptide(L)'
;MALNVQRSIPFPRVSLNKLLAYIEAVGDNYGLRKGDVRNKNLDIGKGKGDITRFFLRIGIVEENGEAIELTQHGWAIYNSIKMGAGAKQLHSYLMNALPQYKLLIDVLLKNGSINEDELFNLLNEEIRRLSPSSWINKVAFKALLGLLIDAHIVVKVGKVINYTNGDMVMRIKTCIDTNKVKLGDYYLLSINKLSKCIGMQINVNDIKVGTISNAPGDSMIKIANIDEFIKSLIMILEKRQ
;
A
#
# COMPACT_ATOMS: atom_id res chain seq x y z
N MET A 1 29.30 -10.30 -5.90
CA MET A 1 28.01 -10.80 -6.44
C MET A 1 27.42 -9.69 -7.31
N ALA A 2 27.45 -9.86 -8.62
CA ALA A 2 26.76 -8.93 -9.52
C ALA A 2 25.25 -9.09 -9.27
N LEU A 3 24.60 -8.05 -8.75
CA LEU A 3 23.15 -7.94 -8.81
C LEU A 3 22.80 -7.89 -10.30
N ASN A 4 22.53 -9.06 -10.89
CA ASN A 4 21.80 -9.16 -12.15
C ASN A 4 20.39 -8.67 -11.87
N VAL A 5 20.24 -7.34 -11.69
CA VAL A 5 18.96 -6.66 -11.69
C VAL A 5 18.44 -6.85 -13.10
N GLN A 6 17.66 -7.91 -13.28
CA GLN A 6 17.01 -8.24 -14.52
C GLN A 6 16.30 -6.97 -15.00
N ARG A 7 16.60 -6.55 -16.24
CA ARG A 7 16.00 -5.36 -16.88
C ARG A 7 14.50 -5.33 -16.57
N SER A 8 14.09 -4.30 -15.84
CA SER A 8 12.78 -4.03 -15.25
C SER A 8 11.80 -5.21 -15.27
N ILE A 9 11.53 -5.83 -14.12
CA ILE A 9 10.29 -6.60 -13.97
C ILE A 9 9.14 -5.64 -14.29
N PRO A 10 8.33 -5.87 -15.35
CA PRO A 10 7.18 -5.03 -15.61
C PRO A 10 6.24 -5.20 -14.43
N PHE A 11 6.13 -4.15 -13.62
CA PHE A 11 5.31 -4.16 -12.44
C PHE A 11 3.87 -3.81 -12.85
N PRO A 12 2.89 -4.69 -12.58
CA PRO A 12 1.51 -4.42 -12.96
C PRO A 12 1.01 -3.18 -12.25
N ARG A 13 0.27 -2.32 -12.95
CA ARG A 13 -0.33 -1.12 -12.36
C ARG A 13 -1.62 -1.51 -11.63
N VAL A 14 -1.46 -2.14 -10.47
CA VAL A 14 -2.51 -2.84 -9.74
C VAL A 14 -2.48 -2.50 -8.25
N SER A 15 -3.64 -2.52 -7.61
CA SER A 15 -3.76 -2.33 -6.16
C SER A 15 -3.39 -3.60 -5.39
N LEU A 16 -3.00 -3.44 -4.13
CA LEU A 16 -2.69 -4.57 -3.25
C LEU A 16 -3.87 -5.52 -3.12
N ASN A 17 -5.09 -5.00 -2.93
CA ASN A 17 -6.30 -5.82 -2.79
C ASN A 17 -6.54 -6.70 -4.02
N LYS A 18 -6.22 -6.21 -5.21
CA LYS A 18 -6.37 -6.98 -6.44
C LYS A 18 -5.32 -8.09 -6.55
N LEU A 19 -4.09 -7.83 -6.10
CA LEU A 19 -3.04 -8.86 -5.98
C LEU A 19 -3.44 -9.96 -4.99
N LEU A 20 -3.98 -9.58 -3.82
CA LEU A 20 -4.45 -10.53 -2.81
C LEU A 20 -5.65 -11.34 -3.30
N ALA A 21 -6.63 -10.70 -3.93
CA ALA A 21 -7.79 -11.37 -4.52
C ALA A 21 -7.41 -12.39 -5.61
N TYR A 22 -6.35 -12.10 -6.38
CA TYR A 22 -5.82 -13.08 -7.33
C TYR A 22 -5.28 -14.32 -6.62
N ILE A 23 -4.44 -14.15 -5.59
CA ILE A 23 -3.86 -15.26 -4.82
C ILE A 23 -4.96 -16.07 -4.14
N GLU A 24 -5.92 -15.38 -3.53
CA GLU A 24 -7.10 -15.99 -2.90
C GLU A 24 -7.89 -16.84 -3.89
N ALA A 25 -8.19 -16.30 -5.08
CA ALA A 25 -8.94 -17.03 -6.08
C ALA A 25 -8.18 -18.26 -6.60
N VAL A 26 -6.86 -18.20 -6.78
CA VAL A 26 -6.09 -19.40 -7.17
C VAL A 26 -6.12 -20.45 -6.06
N GLY A 27 -5.90 -20.05 -4.81
CA GLY A 27 -5.91 -20.96 -3.66
C GLY A 27 -7.27 -21.60 -3.38
N ASP A 28 -8.36 -20.83 -3.45
CA ASP A 28 -9.73 -21.32 -3.22
C ASP A 28 -10.17 -22.39 -4.24
N ASN A 29 -9.55 -22.41 -5.42
CA ASN A 29 -9.87 -23.36 -6.49
C ASN A 29 -8.82 -24.48 -6.61
N TYR A 30 -7.80 -24.51 -5.73
CA TYR A 30 -6.63 -25.40 -5.84
C TYR A 30 -5.99 -25.34 -7.23
N GLY A 31 -5.88 -24.13 -7.76
CA GLY A 31 -5.47 -23.85 -9.14
C GLY A 31 -6.59 -23.25 -9.98
N LEU A 32 -6.23 -22.45 -10.97
CA LEU A 32 -7.18 -21.85 -11.92
C LEU A 32 -6.73 -22.12 -13.35
N ARG A 33 -7.67 -22.46 -14.22
CA ARG A 33 -7.38 -22.50 -15.66
C ARG A 33 -7.07 -21.09 -16.15
N LYS A 34 -6.12 -20.96 -17.08
CA LYS A 34 -5.72 -19.68 -17.69
C LYS A 34 -6.92 -18.90 -18.27
N GLY A 35 -7.91 -19.59 -18.83
CA GLY A 35 -9.16 -18.99 -19.31
C GLY A 35 -10.04 -18.40 -18.21
N ASP A 36 -10.08 -19.03 -17.03
CA ASP A 36 -10.95 -18.62 -15.92
C ASP A 36 -10.41 -17.41 -15.16
N VAL A 37 -9.09 -17.25 -15.12
CA VAL A 37 -8.43 -16.04 -14.60
C VAL A 37 -8.95 -14.78 -15.30
N ARG A 38 -9.15 -14.86 -16.63
CA ARG A 38 -9.71 -13.78 -17.43
C ARG A 38 -11.20 -13.60 -17.15
N ASN A 39 -11.98 -14.69 -17.12
CA ASN A 39 -13.43 -14.64 -16.94
C ASN A 39 -13.84 -14.07 -15.58
N LYS A 40 -13.07 -14.37 -14.53
CA LYS A 40 -13.29 -13.85 -13.17
C LYS A 40 -12.75 -12.42 -12.97
N ASN A 41 -12.27 -11.77 -14.03
CA ASN A 41 -11.66 -10.43 -14.00
C ASN A 41 -10.52 -10.36 -12.97
N LEU A 42 -9.76 -11.44 -12.76
CA LEU A 42 -8.71 -11.50 -11.73
C LEU A 42 -7.40 -10.85 -12.20
N ASP A 43 -7.18 -10.82 -13.51
CA ASP A 43 -6.02 -10.19 -14.13
C ASP A 43 -6.38 -8.86 -14.82
N ILE A 44 -5.36 -8.09 -15.20
CA ILE A 44 -5.51 -6.79 -15.86
C ILE A 44 -5.06 -6.91 -17.32
N GLY A 45 -5.80 -6.21 -18.19
CA GLY A 45 -5.50 -6.11 -19.61
C GLY A 45 -6.35 -7.04 -20.48
N LYS A 46 -6.39 -6.75 -21.79
CA LYS A 46 -7.15 -7.51 -22.81
C LYS A 46 -6.51 -8.88 -23.14
N GLY A 47 -6.11 -9.65 -22.12
CA GLY A 47 -5.60 -11.03 -22.29
C GLY A 47 -4.09 -11.23 -22.20
N LYS A 48 -3.32 -10.29 -21.60
CA LYS A 48 -1.86 -10.44 -21.44
C LYS A 48 -1.43 -10.99 -20.07
N GLY A 49 -2.32 -11.10 -19.08
CA GLY A 49 -1.98 -11.79 -17.83
C GLY A 49 -0.88 -11.07 -17.03
N ASP A 50 -0.97 -9.75 -16.86
CA ASP A 50 0.11 -8.96 -16.27
C ASP A 50 0.34 -9.31 -14.78
N ILE A 51 -0.72 -9.63 -14.03
CA ILE A 51 -0.61 -10.13 -12.65
C ILE A 51 -0.06 -11.55 -12.64
N THR A 52 -0.60 -12.44 -13.49
CA THR A 52 -0.13 -13.82 -13.63
C THR A 52 1.38 -13.85 -13.91
N ARG A 53 1.83 -13.13 -14.94
CA ARG A 53 3.25 -13.05 -15.32
C ARG A 53 4.12 -12.46 -14.23
N PHE A 54 3.63 -11.45 -13.53
CA PHE A 54 4.34 -10.87 -12.40
C PHE A 54 4.55 -11.92 -11.32
N PHE A 55 3.50 -12.62 -10.90
CA PHE A 55 3.56 -13.67 -9.88
C PHE A 55 4.36 -14.90 -10.30
N LEU A 56 4.30 -15.32 -11.56
CA LEU A 56 5.19 -16.36 -12.11
C LEU A 56 6.66 -15.93 -11.95
N ARG A 57 6.98 -14.70 -12.34
CA ARG A 57 8.36 -14.19 -12.32
C ARG A 57 8.92 -14.02 -10.91
N ILE A 58 8.06 -13.74 -9.93
CA ILE A 58 8.46 -13.66 -8.53
C ILE A 58 8.21 -14.95 -7.75
N GLY A 59 7.78 -16.05 -8.40
CA GLY A 59 7.64 -17.37 -7.76
C GLY A 59 6.49 -17.51 -6.76
N ILE A 60 5.42 -16.72 -6.88
CA ILE A 60 4.18 -16.87 -6.08
C ILE A 60 3.25 -17.92 -6.69
N VAL A 61 3.21 -17.99 -8.02
CA VAL A 61 2.45 -18.99 -8.76
C VAL A 61 3.35 -19.71 -9.74
N GLU A 62 2.90 -20.86 -10.22
CA GLU A 62 3.53 -21.65 -11.27
C GLU A 62 2.50 -22.11 -12.30
N GLU A 63 2.96 -22.46 -13.50
CA GLU A 63 2.10 -23.03 -14.54
C GLU A 63 2.22 -24.55 -14.53
N ASN A 64 1.07 -25.23 -14.47
CA ASN A 64 0.95 -26.67 -14.63
C ASN A 64 0.04 -26.95 -15.83
N GLY A 65 0.63 -26.98 -17.02
CA GLY A 65 -0.10 -27.05 -18.30
C GLY A 65 -1.01 -25.83 -18.51
N GLU A 66 -2.32 -26.08 -18.52
CA GLU A 66 -3.37 -25.05 -18.67
C GLU A 66 -3.83 -24.43 -17.34
N ALA A 67 -3.32 -24.93 -16.22
CA ALA A 67 -3.61 -24.42 -14.88
C ALA A 67 -2.50 -23.51 -14.37
N ILE A 68 -2.88 -22.55 -13.54
CA ILE A 68 -2.02 -21.72 -12.71
C ILE A 68 -2.24 -22.16 -11.27
N GLU A 69 -1.18 -22.53 -10.57
CA GLU A 69 -1.23 -23.05 -9.20
C GLU A 69 -0.37 -22.18 -8.26
N LEU A 70 -0.69 -22.20 -6.97
CA LEU A 70 0.14 -21.52 -5.97
C LEU A 70 1.40 -22.34 -5.68
N THR A 71 2.56 -21.68 -5.65
CA THR A 71 3.79 -22.30 -5.12
C THR A 71 3.71 -22.41 -3.59
N GLN A 72 4.73 -22.98 -2.95
CA GLN A 72 4.84 -22.96 -1.48
C GLN A 72 4.76 -21.54 -0.90
N HIS A 73 5.38 -20.56 -1.57
CA HIS A 73 5.30 -19.15 -1.17
C HIS A 73 3.91 -18.57 -1.39
N GLY A 74 3.25 -18.92 -2.50
CA GLY A 74 1.86 -18.54 -2.77
C GLY A 74 0.89 -19.07 -1.71
N TRP A 75 1.02 -20.34 -1.32
CA TRP A 75 0.22 -20.95 -0.26
C TRP A 75 0.44 -20.30 1.11
N ALA A 76 1.68 -19.91 1.44
CA ALA A 76 1.95 -19.18 2.67
C ALA A 76 1.22 -17.82 2.69
N ILE A 77 1.20 -17.09 1.56
CA ILE A 77 0.46 -15.82 1.45
C ILE A 77 -1.05 -16.07 1.52
N TYR A 78 -1.56 -17.09 0.80
CA TYR A 78 -2.96 -17.48 0.83
C TYR A 78 -3.46 -17.77 2.24
N ASN A 79 -2.74 -18.58 3.01
CA ASN A 79 -3.09 -18.89 4.39
C ASN A 79 -3.12 -17.62 5.26
N SER A 80 -2.15 -16.71 5.07
CA SER A 80 -2.16 -15.41 5.75
C SER A 80 -3.33 -14.52 5.34
N ILE A 81 -3.81 -14.57 4.09
CA ILE A 81 -5.03 -13.87 3.65
C ILE A 81 -6.22 -14.35 4.49
N LYS A 82 -6.40 -15.67 4.64
CA LYS A 82 -7.50 -16.24 5.44
C LYS A 82 -7.45 -15.88 6.92
N MET A 83 -6.27 -15.48 7.43
CA MET A 83 -6.06 -15.00 8.80
C MET A 83 -6.09 -13.46 8.91
N GLY A 84 -6.43 -12.73 7.84
CA GLY A 84 -6.45 -11.25 7.84
C GLY A 84 -5.06 -10.59 7.77
N ALA A 85 -3.99 -11.38 7.63
CA ALA A 85 -2.59 -10.92 7.59
C ALA A 85 -1.97 -10.93 6.17
N GLY A 86 -2.77 -11.16 5.13
CA GLY A 86 -2.29 -11.34 3.75
C GLY A 86 -1.46 -10.18 3.22
N ALA A 87 -1.88 -8.94 3.47
CA ALA A 87 -1.14 -7.73 3.07
C ALA A 87 0.27 -7.68 3.67
N LYS A 88 0.39 -7.98 4.97
CA LYS A 88 1.67 -8.02 5.69
C LYS A 88 2.58 -9.13 5.15
N GLN A 89 2.01 -10.30 4.88
CA GLN A 89 2.77 -11.43 4.35
C GLN A 89 3.27 -11.16 2.92
N LEU A 90 2.42 -10.61 2.05
CA LEU A 90 2.81 -10.22 0.70
C LEU A 90 3.87 -9.11 0.72
N HIS A 91 3.72 -8.10 1.58
CA HIS A 91 4.73 -7.07 1.79
C HIS A 91 6.10 -7.66 2.16
N SER A 92 6.13 -8.56 3.14
CA SER A 92 7.35 -9.26 3.56
C SER A 92 7.97 -10.08 2.42
N TYR A 93 7.15 -10.75 1.62
CA TYR A 93 7.61 -11.46 0.44
C TYR A 93 8.26 -10.54 -0.59
N LEU A 94 7.60 -9.42 -0.93
CA LEU A 94 8.10 -8.46 -1.91
C LEU A 94 9.41 -7.80 -1.46
N MET A 95 9.61 -7.58 -0.17
CA MET A 95 10.88 -7.08 0.38
C MET A 95 12.07 -7.99 0.08
N ASN A 96 11.84 -9.30 0.01
CA ASN A 96 12.87 -10.28 -0.31
C ASN A 96 12.99 -10.52 -1.82
N ALA A 97 11.85 -10.62 -2.51
CA ALA A 97 11.79 -10.99 -3.92
C ALA A 97 12.14 -9.84 -4.88
N LEU A 98 11.98 -8.57 -4.45
CA LEU A 98 12.12 -7.41 -5.33
C LEU A 98 13.11 -6.37 -4.77
N PRO A 99 14.35 -6.33 -5.29
CA PRO A 99 15.37 -5.38 -4.86
C PRO A 99 14.91 -3.92 -4.93
N GLN A 100 14.19 -3.54 -5.99
CA GLN A 100 13.67 -2.18 -6.16
C GLN A 100 12.57 -1.81 -5.15
N TYR A 101 11.79 -2.78 -4.66
CA TYR A 101 10.79 -2.54 -3.62
C TYR A 101 11.47 -2.28 -2.28
N LYS A 102 12.47 -3.10 -1.95
CA LYS A 102 13.32 -2.90 -0.76
C LYS A 102 14.06 -1.56 -0.79
N LEU A 103 14.72 -1.24 -1.90
CA LEU A 103 15.44 0.03 -2.05
C LEU A 103 14.52 1.25 -1.91
N LEU A 104 13.30 1.20 -2.45
CA LEU A 104 12.32 2.26 -2.26
C LEU A 104 12.06 2.53 -0.77
N ILE A 105 11.92 1.47 0.02
CA ILE A 105 11.72 1.58 1.47
C ILE A 105 12.99 2.09 2.16
N ASP A 106 14.17 1.62 1.78
CA ASP A 106 15.43 2.08 2.36
C ASP A 106 15.63 3.59 2.14
N VAL A 107 15.28 4.10 0.96
CA VAL A 107 15.32 5.56 0.66
C VAL A 107 14.29 6.31 1.51
N LEU A 108 13.07 5.78 1.64
CA LEU A 108 12.03 6.38 2.47
C LEU A 108 12.42 6.42 3.96
N LEU A 109 12.99 5.34 4.48
CA LEU A 109 13.48 5.23 5.86
C LEU A 109 14.53 6.29 6.18
N LYS A 110 15.46 6.54 5.25
CA LYS A 110 16.54 7.53 5.44
C LYS A 110 16.03 8.98 5.44
N ASN A 111 14.98 9.28 4.67
CA ASN A 111 14.52 10.65 4.46
C ASN A 111 13.28 11.01 5.30
N GLY A 112 12.50 10.03 5.76
CA GLY A 112 11.29 10.23 6.56
C GLY A 112 10.12 10.82 5.76
N SER A 113 10.21 12.10 5.42
CA SER A 113 9.23 12.85 4.61
C SER A 113 9.91 13.42 3.36
N ILE A 114 9.39 13.07 2.18
CA ILE A 114 10.04 13.40 0.91
C ILE A 114 9.02 13.68 -0.21
N ASN A 115 9.38 14.54 -1.16
CA ASN A 115 8.56 14.79 -2.35
C ASN A 115 8.56 13.56 -3.29
N GLU A 116 7.44 13.26 -3.95
CA GLU A 116 7.32 12.13 -4.90
C GLU A 116 8.32 12.19 -6.05
N ASP A 117 8.58 13.38 -6.61
CA ASP A 117 9.51 13.53 -7.72
C ASP A 117 10.96 13.37 -7.27
N GLU A 118 11.29 13.87 -6.08
CA GLU A 118 12.59 13.69 -5.44
C GLU A 118 12.83 12.22 -5.08
N LEU A 119 11.86 11.55 -4.48
CA LEU A 119 11.93 10.12 -4.15
C LEU A 119 12.18 9.26 -5.40
N PHE A 120 11.52 9.59 -6.52
CA PHE A 120 11.74 8.90 -7.78
C PHE A 120 13.18 9.07 -8.30
N ASN A 121 13.76 10.26 -8.14
CA ASN A 121 15.13 10.54 -8.56
C ASN A 121 16.13 9.83 -7.65
N LEU A 122 16.02 9.97 -6.33
CA LEU A 122 16.90 9.31 -5.35
C LEU A 122 16.89 7.78 -5.48
N LEU A 123 15.71 7.19 -5.70
CA LEU A 123 15.62 5.75 -5.94
C LEU A 123 16.38 5.33 -7.20
N ASN A 124 16.26 6.08 -8.30
CA ASN A 124 17.01 5.78 -9.52
C ASN A 124 18.51 6.03 -9.37
N GLU A 125 18.93 7.01 -8.58
CA GLU A 125 20.34 7.23 -8.23
C GLU A 125 20.90 6.03 -7.46
N GLU A 126 20.19 5.54 -6.45
CA GLU A 126 20.60 4.33 -5.71
C GLU A 126 20.62 3.08 -6.58
N ILE A 127 19.64 2.90 -7.47
CA ILE A 127 19.63 1.79 -8.43
C ILE A 127 20.84 1.86 -9.36
N ARG A 128 21.15 3.03 -9.92
CA ARG A 128 22.31 3.20 -10.80
C ARG A 128 23.63 3.01 -10.06
N ARG A 129 23.71 3.40 -8.79
CA ARG A 129 24.89 3.15 -7.95
C ARG A 129 25.16 1.66 -7.77
N LEU A 130 24.12 0.84 -7.62
CA LEU A 130 24.24 -0.62 -7.48
C LEU A 130 24.36 -1.35 -8.82
N SER A 131 23.75 -0.81 -9.87
CA SER A 131 23.70 -1.37 -11.20
C SER A 131 23.61 -0.24 -12.25
N PRO A 132 24.74 0.26 -12.78
CA PRO A 132 24.78 1.48 -13.61
C PRO A 132 23.85 1.52 -14.82
N SER A 133 23.56 0.36 -15.41
CA SER A 133 22.68 0.23 -16.58
C SER A 133 21.21 -0.01 -16.23
N SER A 134 20.84 0.00 -14.96
CA SER A 134 19.48 -0.26 -14.48
C SER A 134 18.77 1.02 -14.05
N TRP A 135 17.46 1.06 -14.27
CA TRP A 135 16.57 2.11 -13.79
C TRP A 135 15.14 1.58 -13.69
N ILE A 136 14.27 2.31 -12.99
CA ILE A 136 12.83 2.11 -13.04
C ILE A 136 12.17 3.28 -13.75
N ASN A 137 11.15 3.00 -14.55
CA ASN A 137 10.32 4.04 -15.14
C ASN A 137 9.29 4.57 -14.13
N LYS A 138 8.68 5.73 -14.43
CA LYS A 138 7.70 6.36 -13.53
C LYS A 138 6.44 5.50 -13.31
N VAL A 139 6.08 4.62 -14.25
CA VAL A 139 4.93 3.72 -14.12
C VAL A 139 5.19 2.65 -13.06
N ALA A 140 6.32 1.95 -13.16
CA ALA A 140 6.75 0.96 -12.19
C ALA A 140 6.94 1.60 -10.80
N PHE A 141 7.57 2.77 -10.73
CA PHE A 141 7.69 3.55 -9.49
C PHE A 141 6.33 3.81 -8.83
N LYS A 142 5.36 4.34 -9.60
CA LYS A 142 4.01 4.62 -9.09
C LYS A 142 3.28 3.36 -8.64
N ALA A 143 3.52 2.22 -9.29
CA ALA A 143 2.94 0.95 -8.89
C ALA A 143 3.54 0.45 -7.56
N LEU A 144 4.87 0.48 -7.41
CA LEU A 144 5.56 0.12 -6.16
C LEU A 144 5.11 1.03 -5.00
N LEU A 145 5.07 2.34 -5.23
CA LEU A 145 4.59 3.30 -4.24
C LEU A 145 3.12 3.08 -3.89
N GLY A 146 2.28 2.77 -4.89
CA GLY A 146 0.87 2.41 -4.68
C GLY A 146 0.71 1.22 -3.73
N LEU A 147 1.54 0.18 -3.87
CA LEU A 147 1.53 -0.95 -2.94
C LEU A 147 1.93 -0.57 -1.51
N LEU A 148 2.90 0.35 -1.33
CA LEU A 148 3.27 0.82 0.02
C LEU A 148 2.15 1.64 0.67
N ILE A 149 1.40 2.42 -0.12
CA ILE A 149 0.23 3.18 0.36
C ILE A 149 -0.89 2.22 0.74
N ASP A 150 -1.21 1.27 -0.13
CA ASP A 150 -2.26 0.27 0.10
C ASP A 150 -1.92 -0.62 1.30
N ALA A 151 -0.64 -0.97 1.50
CA ALA A 151 -0.14 -1.71 2.66
C ALA A 151 0.05 -0.84 3.91
N HIS A 152 -0.27 0.46 3.83
CA HIS A 152 -0.20 1.42 4.94
C HIS A 152 1.21 1.65 5.51
N ILE A 153 2.23 1.31 4.74
CA ILE A 153 3.65 1.53 5.06
C ILE A 153 4.03 2.99 4.89
N VAL A 154 3.36 3.69 3.98
CA VAL A 154 3.51 5.14 3.78
C VAL A 154 2.17 5.85 3.70
N VAL A 155 2.19 7.14 4.01
CA VAL A 155 1.08 8.07 3.80
C VAL A 155 1.49 9.10 2.76
N LYS A 156 0.65 9.27 1.74
CA LYS A 156 0.83 10.31 0.73
C LYS A 156 -0.19 11.43 0.93
N VAL A 157 0.30 12.66 1.10
CA VAL A 157 -0.55 13.86 1.15
C VAL A 157 -0.06 14.85 0.10
N GLY A 158 -0.87 15.09 -0.92
CA GLY A 158 -0.45 15.86 -2.10
C GLY A 158 0.73 15.18 -2.80
N LYS A 159 1.87 15.89 -2.91
CA LYS A 159 3.13 15.36 -3.46
C LYS A 159 4.09 14.83 -2.39
N VAL A 160 3.77 14.97 -1.11
CA VAL A 160 4.66 14.56 -0.02
C VAL A 160 4.33 13.13 0.41
N ILE A 161 5.36 12.31 0.60
CA ILE A 161 5.29 10.92 1.03
C ILE A 161 5.97 10.83 2.37
N ASN A 162 5.25 10.30 3.36
CA ASN A 162 5.73 10.10 4.72
C ASN A 162 5.81 8.61 5.00
N TYR A 163 6.98 8.15 5.44
CA TYR A 163 7.15 6.78 5.89
C TYR A 163 6.57 6.57 7.29
N THR A 164 5.67 5.60 7.45
CA THR A 164 5.00 5.30 8.72
C THR A 164 5.27 3.88 9.22
N ASN A 165 5.89 3.02 8.41
CA ASN A 165 6.16 1.62 8.74
C ASN A 165 4.92 0.82 9.21
N GLY A 166 3.72 1.18 8.74
CA GLY A 166 2.49 0.55 9.21
C GLY A 166 2.08 0.94 10.64
N ASP A 167 2.80 1.85 11.31
CA ASP A 167 2.44 2.36 12.62
C ASP A 167 1.18 3.24 12.52
N MET A 168 0.10 2.79 13.16
CA MET A 168 -1.18 3.47 13.13
C MET A 168 -1.13 4.85 13.79
N VAL A 169 -0.40 4.98 14.90
CA VAL A 169 -0.28 6.23 15.65
C VAL A 169 0.45 7.27 14.81
N MET A 170 1.59 6.89 14.23
CA MET A 170 2.38 7.74 13.35
C MET A 170 1.55 8.16 12.13
N ARG A 171 0.83 7.22 11.52
CA ARG A 171 -0.07 7.48 10.41
C ARG A 171 -1.17 8.48 10.73
N ILE A 172 -1.88 8.28 11.84
CA ILE A 172 -2.93 9.20 12.29
C ILE A 172 -2.33 10.59 12.51
N LYS A 173 -1.20 10.67 13.22
CA LYS A 173 -0.50 11.93 13.50
C LYS A 173 -0.12 12.64 12.20
N THR A 174 0.52 11.97 11.25
CA THR A 174 0.86 12.52 9.93
C THR A 174 -0.37 13.04 9.20
N CYS A 175 -1.46 12.26 9.18
CA CYS A 175 -2.68 12.67 8.51
C CYS A 175 -3.33 13.90 9.16
N ILE A 176 -3.33 14.00 10.49
CA ILE A 176 -3.82 15.18 11.21
C ILE A 176 -2.92 16.38 10.93
N ASP A 177 -1.60 16.23 11.11
CA ASP A 177 -0.64 17.33 10.96
C ASP A 177 -0.69 17.95 9.57
N THR A 178 -0.96 17.15 8.54
CA THR A 178 -1.02 17.63 7.15
C THR A 178 -2.40 18.19 6.75
N ASN A 179 -3.48 17.85 7.47
CA ASN A 179 -4.84 18.27 7.13
C ASN A 179 -5.44 19.28 8.13
N LYS A 180 -4.80 19.53 9.28
CA LYS A 180 -5.29 20.46 10.30
C LYS A 180 -5.16 21.91 9.84
N VAL A 181 -6.19 22.69 10.13
CA VAL A 181 -6.16 24.15 9.98
C VAL A 181 -6.26 24.75 11.38
N LYS A 182 -5.25 25.52 11.80
CA LYS A 182 -5.28 26.23 13.08
C LYS A 182 -6.12 27.49 12.94
N LEU A 183 -7.10 27.68 13.82
CA LEU A 183 -7.93 28.88 13.92
C LEU A 183 -8.00 29.31 15.39
N GLY A 184 -7.23 30.35 15.74
CA GLY A 184 -7.06 30.74 17.14
C GLY A 184 -6.52 29.59 18.00
N ASP A 185 -7.26 29.24 19.04
CA ASP A 185 -6.90 28.21 20.03
C ASP A 185 -7.38 26.80 19.69
N TYR A 186 -7.95 26.60 18.50
CA TYR A 186 -8.45 25.29 18.07
C TYR A 186 -7.96 24.93 16.67
N TYR A 187 -8.12 23.64 16.36
CA TYR A 187 -7.84 23.06 15.06
C TYR A 187 -9.15 22.61 14.41
N LEU A 188 -9.26 22.81 13.10
CA LEU A 188 -10.31 22.24 12.28
C LEU A 188 -9.76 21.10 11.43
N LEU A 189 -10.51 20.00 11.40
CA LEU A 189 -10.23 18.83 10.56
C LEU A 189 -11.48 18.40 9.81
N SER A 190 -11.31 18.14 8.51
CA SER A 190 -12.32 17.46 7.70
C SER A 190 -12.26 15.96 7.97
N ILE A 191 -13.39 15.36 8.35
CA ILE A 191 -13.48 13.91 8.58
C ILE A 191 -13.25 13.15 7.29
N ASN A 192 -13.75 13.65 6.17
CA ASN A 192 -13.54 12.99 4.88
C ASN A 192 -12.08 13.01 4.46
N LYS A 193 -11.38 14.13 4.63
CA LYS A 193 -9.93 14.19 4.33
C LYS A 193 -9.14 13.28 5.27
N LEU A 194 -9.47 13.28 6.55
CA LEU A 194 -8.81 12.43 7.55
C LEU A 194 -9.03 10.94 7.26
N SER A 195 -10.29 10.52 7.03
CA SER A 195 -10.65 9.14 6.70
C SER A 195 -9.96 8.66 5.42
N LYS A 196 -9.93 9.51 4.37
CA LYS A 196 -9.23 9.20 3.12
C LYS A 196 -7.72 9.07 3.32
N CYS A 197 -7.11 9.93 4.13
CA CYS A 197 -5.67 9.89 4.41
C CYS A 197 -5.29 8.64 5.23
N ILE A 198 -6.06 8.33 6.27
CA ILE A 198 -5.88 7.13 7.09
C ILE A 198 -6.31 5.87 6.31
N GLY A 199 -7.07 5.99 5.22
CA GLY A 199 -7.57 4.84 4.47
C GLY A 199 -8.55 3.98 5.28
N MET A 200 -9.20 4.55 6.29
CA MET A 200 -10.17 3.88 7.16
C MET A 200 -11.41 4.76 7.29
N GLN A 201 -12.59 4.13 7.32
CA GLN A 201 -13.83 4.86 7.58
C GLN A 201 -13.93 5.24 9.06
N ILE A 202 -14.03 6.55 9.31
CA ILE A 202 -14.27 7.08 10.65
C ILE A 202 -15.76 7.39 10.78
N ASN A 203 -16.43 6.74 11.72
CA ASN A 203 -17.79 7.09 12.07
C ASN A 203 -17.77 8.30 13.01
N VAL A 204 -18.38 9.39 12.57
CA VAL A 204 -18.45 10.66 13.28
C VAL A 204 -19.09 10.50 14.65
N ASN A 205 -20.07 9.61 14.78
CA ASN A 205 -20.80 9.35 16.03
C ASN A 205 -19.93 8.69 17.11
N ASP A 206 -18.82 8.07 16.72
CA ASP A 206 -17.91 7.42 17.67
C ASP A 206 -16.94 8.42 18.29
N ILE A 207 -16.79 9.61 17.70
CA ILE A 207 -15.87 10.67 18.13
C ILE A 207 -16.49 11.44 19.29
N LYS A 208 -15.87 11.35 20.46
CA LYS A 208 -16.30 12.06 21.69
C LYS A 208 -15.47 13.30 22.01
N VAL A 209 -14.34 13.49 21.34
CA VAL A 209 -13.41 14.59 21.58
C VAL A 209 -13.60 15.68 20.52
N GLY A 210 -13.92 16.88 20.98
CA GLY A 210 -14.15 18.05 20.13
C GLY A 210 -15.62 18.33 19.83
N THR A 211 -15.87 19.35 19.02
CA THR A 211 -17.22 19.72 18.54
C THR A 211 -17.34 19.38 17.07
N ILE A 212 -18.39 18.64 16.71
CA ILE A 212 -18.64 18.22 15.33
C ILE A 212 -19.65 19.17 14.71
N SER A 213 -19.30 19.72 13.54
CA SER A 213 -20.21 20.45 12.67
C SER A 213 -20.49 19.61 11.44
N ASN A 214 -21.73 19.13 11.30
CA ASN A 214 -22.16 18.37 10.15
C ASN A 214 -22.57 19.31 9.01
N ALA A 215 -22.00 19.13 7.82
CA ALA A 215 -22.44 19.80 6.60
C ALA A 215 -22.77 18.76 5.51
N PRO A 216 -23.62 19.09 4.53
CA PRO A 216 -23.87 18.21 3.39
C PRO A 216 -22.55 17.91 2.65
N GLY A 217 -22.12 16.65 2.68
CA GLY A 217 -20.93 16.17 1.97
C GLY A 217 -19.62 16.20 2.75
N ASP A 218 -19.53 16.86 3.92
CA ASP A 218 -18.37 16.75 4.81
C ASP A 218 -18.72 17.14 6.25
N SER A 219 -18.08 16.50 7.22
CA SER A 219 -18.20 16.87 8.63
C SER A 219 -16.87 17.44 9.10
N MET A 220 -16.94 18.56 9.83
CA MET A 220 -15.77 19.24 10.37
C MET A 220 -15.70 18.99 11.87
N ILE A 221 -14.52 18.61 12.36
CA ILE A 221 -14.25 18.48 13.80
C ILE A 221 -13.44 19.68 14.25
N LYS A 222 -13.95 20.36 15.26
CA LYS A 222 -13.24 21.39 16.02
C LYS A 222 -12.58 20.74 17.24
N ILE A 223 -11.26 20.80 17.31
CA ILE A 223 -10.44 20.12 18.33
C ILE A 223 -9.57 21.15 19.05
N ALA A 224 -9.64 21.19 20.37
CA ALA A 224 -8.75 22.01 21.20
C ALA A 224 -7.43 21.29 21.49
N ASN A 225 -7.48 19.98 21.75
CA ASN A 225 -6.32 19.16 22.08
C ASN A 225 -6.13 18.02 21.07
N ILE A 226 -5.08 18.11 20.25
CA ILE A 226 -4.77 17.11 19.21
C ILE A 226 -4.37 15.77 19.82
N ASP A 227 -3.59 15.75 20.90
CA ASP A 227 -3.09 14.51 21.49
C ASP A 227 -4.23 13.67 22.08
N GLU A 228 -5.19 14.33 22.72
CA GLU A 228 -6.40 13.69 23.22
C GLU A 228 -7.25 13.12 22.07
N PHE A 229 -7.39 13.88 20.98
CA PHE A 229 -8.09 13.44 19.79
C PHE A 229 -7.42 12.22 19.14
N ILE A 230 -6.08 12.21 19.02
CA ILE A 230 -5.31 11.07 18.51
C ILE A 230 -5.58 9.82 19.36
N LYS A 231 -5.49 9.93 20.69
CA LYS A 231 -5.78 8.81 21.60
C LYS A 231 -7.19 8.27 21.42
N SER A 232 -8.19 9.16 21.36
CA SER A 232 -9.57 8.75 21.11
C SER A 232 -9.73 8.06 19.76
N LEU A 233 -9.05 8.52 18.71
CA LEU A 233 -9.16 7.95 17.38
C LEU A 233 -8.54 6.56 17.29
N ILE A 234 -7.39 6.34 17.95
CA ILE A 234 -6.75 5.02 18.05
C ILE A 234 -7.72 4.02 18.69
N MET A 235 -8.34 4.38 19.83
CA MET A 235 -9.30 3.51 20.51
C MET A 235 -10.52 3.15 19.66
N ILE A 236 -10.96 4.05 18.77
CA ILE A 236 -12.08 3.79 17.85
C ILE A 236 -11.66 2.82 16.74
N LEU A 237 -10.45 3.00 16.21
CA LEU A 237 -9.95 2.21 15.08
C LEU A 237 -9.50 0.81 15.49
N GLU A 238 -8.94 0.64 16.69
CA GLU A 238 -8.57 -0.67 17.24
C GLU A 238 -9.78 -1.57 17.52
N LYS A 239 -10.92 -1.00 17.94
CA LYS A 239 -12.16 -1.77 18.17
C LYS A 239 -12.78 -2.38 16.90
N ARG A 240 -12.29 -2.00 15.72
CA ARG A 240 -12.82 -2.41 14.42
C ARG A 240 -11.90 -3.38 13.67
N GLN A 241 -10.74 -3.71 14.24
CA GLN A 241 -9.83 -4.75 13.75
C GLN A 241 -10.16 -6.10 14.38
#